data_AF-A0A8T5K3D8-F1
#
_entry.id   AF-A0A8T5K3D8-F1
#
_cell.length_a   1.000
_cell.length_b   1.000
_cell.length_c   1.000
_cell.angle_alpha   90.00
_cell.angle_beta   90.00
_cell.angle_gamma   90.00
#
_symmetry.space_group_name_H-M   'P 1'
#
loop_
_entity.id
_entity.type
_entity.pdbx_description
1 polymer ?
#
loop_
_entity_poly.entity_id
_entity_poly.type
_entity_poly.pdbx_seq_one_letter_code
_entity_poly.pdbx_strand_id
1 'polypeptide(L)'
;MKITQNDIKPEHCAFAKALNIPVSTKQCVEISNSLRYKRTSFAKMFLEEVIGLKRAVPFKKFNSDMGHKKGMAAGRFPQKAAKEFLKLIKSVEANAQVKGLNTSELKIITILANKASTPVTGGRMRRSTKRAHIEIVVRELPGSKKKVQEKKVKKEVPHVEEKKVDVPTEIPVVKPVPVVEEKSIDEPIQDVPEPIEEPKEEPVIEKTPVQEPTPEVPPQEKPEEPKEKPQPEAVPEKPQEAVAEPAPVQDILLKEVSSSDLLKQAQSKAAELKKKEVKDENVQEVENLYDALKKKGTLRDAAERKGDAQ
;
A
#
# COMPACT_ATOMS: atom_id res chain seq x y z
N MET A 1 4.39 -23.42 -25.77
CA MET A 1 4.94 -22.22 -26.44
C MET A 1 5.48 -21.25 -25.40
N LYS A 2 6.58 -20.52 -25.67
CA LYS A 2 7.00 -19.35 -24.90
C LYS A 2 6.46 -18.12 -25.65
N ILE A 3 5.51 -17.39 -25.09
CA ILE A 3 4.97 -16.18 -25.72
C ILE A 3 5.91 -15.02 -25.38
N THR A 4 6.59 -14.49 -26.39
CA THR A 4 7.54 -13.37 -26.32
C THR A 4 6.83 -12.01 -26.45
N GLN A 5 7.59 -10.91 -26.45
CA GLN A 5 7.06 -9.57 -26.71
C GLN A 5 6.47 -9.44 -28.14
N ASN A 6 7.03 -10.16 -29.13
CA ASN A 6 6.68 -10.01 -30.54
C ASN A 6 5.44 -10.80 -30.94
N ASP A 7 5.10 -11.87 -30.20
CA ASP A 7 3.97 -12.77 -30.48
C ASP A 7 2.61 -12.21 -30.01
N ILE A 8 2.57 -10.94 -29.63
CA ILE A 8 1.46 -10.32 -28.90
C ILE A 8 1.07 -8.99 -29.56
N LYS A 9 -0.22 -8.84 -29.92
CA LYS A 9 -0.78 -7.56 -30.38
C LYS A 9 -0.43 -6.43 -29.39
N PRO A 10 0.26 -5.36 -29.81
CA PRO A 10 0.82 -4.35 -28.90
C PRO A 10 -0.23 -3.39 -28.33
N GLU A 11 -1.42 -3.32 -28.95
CA GLU A 11 -2.54 -2.44 -28.61
C GLU A 11 -2.99 -2.65 -27.16
N HIS A 12 -3.61 -3.80 -26.87
CA HIS A 12 -4.19 -4.14 -25.55
C HIS A 12 -3.17 -4.62 -24.51
N CYS A 13 -1.88 -4.31 -24.68
CA CYS A 13 -0.81 -4.86 -23.85
C CYS A 13 0.13 -3.79 -23.30
N ALA A 14 0.45 -3.89 -22.01
CA ALA A 14 1.43 -3.05 -21.33
C ALA A 14 2.62 -3.87 -20.82
N PHE A 15 3.74 -3.19 -20.63
CA PHE A 15 5.04 -3.83 -20.55
C PHE A 15 6.00 -3.10 -19.61
N ALA A 16 6.87 -3.84 -18.92
CA ALA A 16 8.03 -3.28 -18.22
C ALA A 16 9.20 -4.28 -18.18
N LYS A 17 10.42 -3.74 -18.13
CA LYS A 17 11.65 -4.45 -17.76
C LYS A 17 12.25 -3.82 -16.51
N ALA A 18 12.88 -4.62 -15.67
CA ALA A 18 13.87 -4.15 -14.71
C ALA A 18 15.18 -4.94 -14.92
N LEU A 19 16.29 -4.23 -15.05
CA LEU A 19 17.57 -4.77 -15.53
C LEU A 19 18.62 -4.74 -14.42
N ASN A 20 19.58 -5.68 -14.45
CA ASN A 20 20.73 -5.73 -13.52
C ASN A 20 20.37 -5.75 -12.01
N ILE A 21 19.13 -6.10 -11.67
CA ILE A 21 18.58 -6.06 -10.31
C ILE A 21 19.38 -6.99 -9.39
N PRO A 22 19.80 -6.57 -8.17
CA PRO A 22 20.65 -7.36 -7.27
C PRO A 22 19.88 -8.46 -6.50
N VAL A 23 19.23 -9.36 -7.25
CA VAL A 23 18.38 -10.47 -6.75
C VAL A 23 18.78 -11.81 -7.37
N SER A 24 18.42 -12.93 -6.72
CA SER A 24 18.74 -14.27 -7.22
C SER A 24 17.79 -14.70 -8.34
N THR A 25 18.35 -14.99 -9.52
CA THR A 25 17.60 -15.50 -10.67
C THR A 25 16.79 -16.76 -10.34
N LYS A 26 17.34 -17.67 -9.52
CA LYS A 26 16.64 -18.89 -9.05
C LYS A 26 15.33 -18.53 -8.33
N GLN A 27 15.36 -17.58 -7.40
CA GLN A 27 14.17 -17.11 -6.68
C GLN A 27 13.19 -16.39 -7.61
N CYS A 28 13.69 -15.61 -8.56
CA CYS A 28 12.85 -14.87 -9.50
C CYS A 28 12.06 -15.81 -10.43
N VAL A 29 12.65 -16.91 -10.89
CA VAL A 29 11.95 -17.91 -11.72
C VAL A 29 10.74 -18.52 -10.99
N GLU A 30 10.87 -18.85 -9.70
CA GLU A 30 9.76 -19.48 -8.93
C GLU A 30 8.63 -18.47 -8.62
N ILE A 31 8.97 -17.20 -8.37
CA ILE A 31 7.98 -16.11 -8.26
C ILE A 31 7.27 -15.92 -9.62
N SER A 32 8.01 -15.83 -10.72
CA SER A 32 7.46 -15.72 -12.08
C SER A 32 6.53 -16.88 -12.43
N ASN A 33 6.84 -18.10 -11.99
CA ASN A 33 6.00 -19.28 -12.18
C ASN A 33 4.70 -19.20 -11.35
N SER A 34 4.75 -18.61 -10.16
CA SER A 34 3.59 -18.45 -9.26
C SER A 34 2.64 -17.34 -9.72
N LEU A 35 3.17 -16.28 -10.34
CA LEU A 35 2.43 -15.10 -10.79
C LEU A 35 1.92 -15.18 -12.24
N ARG A 36 2.44 -16.08 -13.08
CA ARG A 36 2.01 -16.23 -14.47
C ARG A 36 0.51 -16.53 -14.56
N TYR A 37 -0.17 -15.88 -15.50
CA TYR A 37 -1.62 -16.00 -15.76
C TYR A 37 -2.53 -15.54 -14.60
N LYS A 38 -2.00 -14.80 -13.61
CA LYS A 38 -2.80 -14.15 -12.55
C LYS A 38 -3.16 -12.69 -12.93
N ARG A 39 -4.14 -12.10 -12.24
CA ARG A 39 -4.41 -10.66 -12.29
C ARG A 39 -3.34 -9.88 -11.51
N THR A 40 -3.11 -8.62 -11.88
CA THR A 40 -2.16 -7.71 -11.19
C THR A 40 -2.52 -7.53 -9.71
N SER A 41 -3.81 -7.40 -9.38
CA SER A 41 -4.34 -7.30 -8.01
C SER A 41 -3.97 -8.52 -7.14
N PHE A 42 -4.18 -9.74 -7.63
CA PHE A 42 -3.72 -10.96 -6.94
C PHE A 42 -2.19 -10.98 -6.78
N ALA A 43 -1.45 -10.51 -7.78
CA ALA A 43 0.00 -10.53 -7.76
C ALA A 43 0.59 -9.60 -6.68
N LYS A 44 0.01 -8.40 -6.50
CA LYS A 44 0.33 -7.49 -5.37
C LYS A 44 0.14 -8.18 -4.03
N MET A 45 -1.09 -8.65 -3.77
CA MET A 45 -1.48 -9.26 -2.51
C MET A 45 -0.59 -10.48 -2.17
N PHE A 46 -0.33 -11.35 -3.15
CA PHE A 46 0.58 -12.48 -3.00
C PHE A 46 2.02 -12.07 -2.64
N LEU A 47 2.54 -10.99 -3.24
CA LEU A 47 3.89 -10.51 -2.95
C LEU A 47 3.96 -9.85 -1.56
N GLU A 48 2.92 -9.15 -1.14
CA GLU A 48 2.79 -8.58 0.21
C GLU A 48 2.69 -9.67 1.27
N GLU A 49 1.93 -10.74 1.03
CA GLU A 49 1.90 -11.96 1.86
C GLU A 49 3.28 -12.65 1.96
N VAL A 50 4.05 -12.67 0.87
CA VAL A 50 5.42 -13.25 0.84
C VAL A 50 6.44 -12.37 1.56
N ILE A 51 6.31 -11.04 1.45
CA ILE A 51 7.15 -10.07 2.19
C ILE A 51 6.88 -10.17 3.69
N GLY A 52 5.60 -10.22 4.08
CA GLY A 52 5.15 -10.38 5.46
C GLY A 52 5.25 -11.80 6.03
N LEU A 53 5.97 -12.72 5.37
CA LEU A 53 6.17 -14.13 5.77
C LEU A 53 4.89 -14.97 5.95
N LYS A 54 3.71 -14.47 5.53
CA LYS A 54 2.41 -15.15 5.68
C LYS A 54 2.26 -16.31 4.69
N ARG A 55 2.83 -16.19 3.49
CA ARG A 55 2.67 -17.19 2.41
C ARG A 55 4.00 -17.56 1.78
N ALA A 56 4.29 -18.85 1.70
CA ALA A 56 5.49 -19.35 1.03
C ALA A 56 5.31 -19.33 -0.50
N VAL A 57 6.38 -19.00 -1.22
CA VAL A 57 6.48 -19.26 -2.66
C VAL A 57 6.87 -20.73 -2.83
N PRO A 58 6.16 -21.52 -3.65
CA PRO A 58 6.55 -22.90 -3.96
C PRO A 58 7.78 -22.91 -4.89
N PHE A 59 8.80 -23.69 -4.55
CA PHE A 59 10.00 -23.86 -5.38
C PHE A 59 9.86 -25.16 -6.15
N LYS A 60 9.73 -25.11 -7.48
CA LYS A 60 9.48 -26.29 -8.34
C LYS A 60 10.71 -26.77 -9.12
N LYS A 61 11.57 -25.86 -9.54
CA LYS A 61 12.79 -26.17 -10.33
C LYS A 61 14.07 -26.07 -9.50
N PHE A 62 14.07 -25.24 -8.45
CA PHE A 62 15.23 -25.02 -7.58
C PHE A 62 14.93 -25.46 -6.15
N ASN A 63 14.53 -26.72 -6.00
CA ASN A 63 14.02 -27.34 -4.77
C ASN A 63 15.04 -28.17 -3.96
N SER A 64 16.25 -28.41 -4.48
CA SER A 64 17.34 -29.07 -3.74
C SER A 64 17.58 -28.40 -2.38
N ASP A 65 17.62 -29.22 -1.32
CA ASP A 65 17.92 -28.82 0.06
C ASP A 65 16.99 -27.72 0.62
N MET A 66 15.74 -27.68 0.15
CA MET A 66 14.72 -26.74 0.61
C MET A 66 13.77 -27.38 1.63
N GLY A 67 13.79 -26.88 2.87
CA GLY A 67 12.89 -27.36 3.93
C GLY A 67 11.40 -27.14 3.61
N HIS A 68 10.58 -28.10 4.06
CA HIS A 68 9.14 -28.18 3.77
C HIS A 68 8.33 -27.01 4.37
N LYS A 69 7.14 -26.73 3.82
CA LYS A 69 6.20 -25.69 4.32
C LYS A 69 4.75 -26.19 4.30
N LYS A 70 3.87 -25.52 5.05
CA LYS A 70 2.44 -25.90 5.12
C LYS A 70 1.82 -25.92 3.72
N GLY A 71 1.37 -27.10 3.29
CA GLY A 71 0.78 -27.33 1.97
C GLY A 71 1.77 -27.45 0.78
N MET A 72 3.08 -27.53 0.99
CA MET A 72 4.05 -27.74 -0.10
C MET A 72 5.37 -28.39 0.33
N ALA A 73 5.87 -29.35 -0.47
CA ALA A 73 7.12 -30.04 -0.22
C ALA A 73 8.34 -29.11 -0.21
N ALA A 74 8.43 -28.13 -1.12
CA ALA A 74 9.54 -27.17 -1.14
C ALA A 74 9.01 -25.73 -1.23
N GLY A 75 9.32 -24.90 -0.24
CA GLY A 75 8.84 -23.51 -0.20
C GLY A 75 9.69 -22.57 0.65
N ARG A 76 9.86 -21.33 0.19
CA ARG A 76 10.61 -20.27 0.91
C ARG A 76 9.94 -18.90 0.72
N PHE A 77 10.39 -17.92 1.49
CA PHE A 77 9.92 -16.55 1.46
C PHE A 77 11.00 -15.62 0.86
N PRO A 78 11.09 -15.47 -0.47
CA PRO A 78 12.14 -14.70 -1.14
C PRO A 78 11.89 -13.17 -1.06
N GLN A 79 11.81 -12.62 0.15
CA GLN A 79 11.44 -11.22 0.42
C GLN A 79 12.13 -10.19 -0.49
N LYS A 80 13.46 -10.28 -0.66
CA LYS A 80 14.22 -9.32 -1.49
C LYS A 80 13.76 -9.32 -2.95
N ALA A 81 13.52 -10.49 -3.53
CA ALA A 81 12.99 -10.58 -4.88
C ALA A 81 11.53 -10.11 -4.93
N ALA A 82 10.70 -10.48 -3.95
CA ALA A 82 9.30 -10.07 -3.89
C ALA A 82 9.12 -8.53 -3.85
N LYS A 83 9.97 -7.81 -3.11
CA LYS A 83 10.01 -6.33 -3.10
C LYS A 83 10.26 -5.75 -4.50
N GLU A 84 11.18 -6.32 -5.27
CA GLU A 84 11.48 -5.84 -6.64
C GLU A 84 10.36 -6.20 -7.64
N PHE A 85 9.74 -7.37 -7.52
CA PHE A 85 8.53 -7.71 -8.31
C PHE A 85 7.36 -6.75 -8.03
N LEU A 86 7.19 -6.32 -6.77
CA LEU A 86 6.11 -5.40 -6.38
C LEU A 86 6.32 -4.00 -6.98
N LYS A 87 7.56 -3.49 -7.01
CA LYS A 87 7.90 -2.27 -7.77
C LYS A 87 7.58 -2.43 -9.26
N LEU A 88 8.00 -3.55 -9.85
CA LEU A 88 7.85 -3.82 -11.28
C LEU A 88 6.37 -3.90 -11.69
N ILE A 89 5.50 -4.52 -10.89
CA ILE A 89 4.05 -4.55 -11.17
C ILE A 89 3.44 -3.16 -11.12
N LYS A 90 3.80 -2.32 -10.14
CA LYS A 90 3.34 -0.92 -10.07
C LYS A 90 3.77 -0.12 -11.32
N SER A 91 5.00 -0.33 -11.81
CA SER A 91 5.47 0.26 -13.08
C SER A 91 4.66 -0.22 -14.29
N VAL A 92 4.31 -1.52 -14.37
CA VAL A 92 3.46 -2.03 -15.46
C VAL A 92 2.06 -1.41 -15.43
N GLU A 93 1.47 -1.23 -14.24
CA GLU A 93 0.14 -0.61 -14.11
C GLU A 93 0.15 0.86 -14.50
N ALA A 94 1.20 1.62 -14.14
CA ALA A 94 1.40 2.97 -14.64
C ALA A 94 1.53 3.00 -16.18
N ASN A 95 2.34 2.10 -16.75
CA ASN A 95 2.49 1.97 -18.21
C ASN A 95 1.19 1.52 -18.90
N ALA A 96 0.30 0.80 -18.21
CA ALA A 96 -1.02 0.42 -18.69
C ALA A 96 -2.02 1.59 -18.65
N GLN A 97 -1.97 2.39 -17.58
CA GLN A 97 -2.77 3.60 -17.42
C GLN A 97 -2.41 4.66 -18.47
N VAL A 98 -1.10 4.86 -18.75
CA VAL A 98 -0.62 5.73 -19.84
C VAL A 98 -1.09 5.24 -21.21
N LYS A 99 -1.32 3.93 -21.38
CA LYS A 99 -1.93 3.33 -22.59
C LYS A 99 -3.47 3.35 -22.60
N GLY A 100 -4.13 3.90 -21.57
CA GLY A 100 -5.59 3.90 -21.45
C GLY A 100 -6.23 2.53 -21.18
N LEU A 101 -5.45 1.50 -20.83
CA LEU A 101 -5.97 0.15 -20.55
C LEU A 101 -6.63 0.09 -19.17
N ASN A 102 -7.70 -0.69 -19.03
CA ASN A 102 -8.40 -0.86 -17.76
C ASN A 102 -7.53 -1.60 -16.74
N THR A 103 -6.99 -0.84 -15.77
CA THR A 103 -6.11 -1.31 -14.70
C THR A 103 -6.71 -2.42 -13.84
N SER A 104 -8.05 -2.52 -13.76
CA SER A 104 -8.76 -3.55 -13.00
C SER A 104 -8.81 -4.91 -13.69
N GLU A 105 -8.73 -4.94 -15.04
CA GLU A 105 -8.87 -6.18 -15.83
C GLU A 105 -7.54 -6.70 -16.41
N LEU A 106 -6.41 -6.12 -15.98
CA LEU A 106 -5.06 -6.56 -16.36
C LEU A 106 -4.74 -7.97 -15.86
N LYS A 107 -4.37 -8.85 -16.80
CA LYS A 107 -3.85 -10.20 -16.57
C LYS A 107 -2.41 -10.31 -17.04
N ILE A 108 -1.54 -10.85 -16.19
CA ILE A 108 -0.15 -11.10 -16.52
C ILE A 108 -0.05 -12.32 -17.45
N ILE A 109 0.37 -12.13 -18.70
CA ILE A 109 0.56 -13.25 -19.65
C ILE A 109 1.94 -13.86 -19.45
N THR A 110 2.97 -13.05 -19.66
CA THR A 110 4.36 -13.51 -19.66
C THR A 110 5.12 -12.79 -18.56
N ILE A 111 5.82 -13.57 -17.75
CA ILE A 111 6.90 -13.08 -16.88
C ILE A 111 8.15 -13.88 -17.25
N LEU A 112 9.27 -13.18 -17.47
CA LEU A 112 10.58 -13.77 -17.72
C LEU A 112 11.54 -13.32 -16.63
N ALA A 113 12.45 -14.21 -16.23
CA ALA A 113 13.46 -13.96 -15.20
C ALA A 113 14.79 -14.55 -15.68
N ASN A 114 15.61 -13.70 -16.30
CA ASN A 114 16.86 -14.09 -16.95
C ASN A 114 18.06 -13.78 -16.05
N LYS A 115 19.14 -14.56 -16.16
CA LYS A 115 20.39 -14.28 -15.45
C LYS A 115 21.01 -13.00 -16.05
N ALA A 116 21.35 -12.03 -15.22
CA ALA A 116 22.08 -10.85 -15.67
C ALA A 116 23.60 -11.07 -15.60
N SER A 117 24.38 -10.13 -16.13
CA SER A 117 25.82 -10.10 -15.89
C SER A 117 26.09 -10.06 -14.38
N THR A 118 26.76 -11.09 -13.87
CA THR A 118 27.11 -11.23 -12.46
C THR A 118 28.50 -10.65 -12.25
N PRO A 119 28.64 -9.43 -11.69
CA PRO A 119 29.96 -8.87 -11.43
C PRO A 119 30.71 -9.76 -10.45
N VAL A 120 31.98 -9.95 -10.76
CA VAL A 120 32.96 -10.68 -9.96
C VAL A 120 33.83 -9.65 -9.24
N THR A 121 34.24 -9.97 -8.02
CA THR A 121 35.10 -9.11 -7.20
C THR A 121 36.11 -9.95 -6.43
N GLY A 122 37.36 -9.47 -6.39
CA GLY A 122 38.50 -10.15 -5.77
C GLY A 122 39.29 -11.04 -6.73
N GLY A 123 40.56 -11.27 -6.40
CA GLY A 123 41.47 -12.18 -7.11
C GLY A 123 41.23 -13.65 -6.75
N ARG A 124 42.18 -14.27 -6.03
CA ARG A 124 42.11 -15.71 -5.63
C ARG A 124 40.79 -16.07 -4.94
N MET A 125 40.25 -15.18 -4.10
CA MET A 125 38.98 -15.40 -3.37
C MET A 125 37.78 -14.80 -4.13
N ARG A 126 37.42 -15.42 -5.25
CA ARG A 126 36.47 -14.91 -6.26
C ARG A 126 35.01 -14.85 -5.74
N ARG A 127 34.55 -13.69 -5.25
CA ARG A 127 33.14 -13.47 -4.89
C ARG A 127 32.32 -12.98 -6.10
N SER A 128 31.02 -13.28 -6.14
CA SER A 128 30.12 -12.81 -7.21
C SER A 128 28.76 -12.36 -6.68
N THR A 129 28.27 -11.23 -7.19
CA THR A 129 26.94 -10.71 -6.83
C THR A 129 25.90 -11.25 -7.81
N LYS A 130 24.86 -11.91 -7.26
CA LYS A 130 23.73 -12.44 -8.04
C LYS A 130 22.89 -11.25 -8.56
N ARG A 131 22.73 -11.17 -9.88
CA ARG A 131 21.87 -10.20 -10.56
C ARG A 131 20.90 -10.90 -11.52
N ALA A 132 19.75 -10.27 -11.79
CA ALA A 132 18.76 -10.76 -12.75
C ALA A 132 18.18 -9.62 -13.61
N HIS A 133 17.68 -9.97 -14.79
CA HIS A 133 16.74 -9.17 -15.55
C HIS A 133 15.34 -9.78 -15.38
N ILE A 134 14.34 -8.95 -15.14
CA ILE A 134 12.94 -9.37 -15.04
C ILE A 134 12.14 -8.60 -16.10
N GLU A 135 11.34 -9.31 -16.88
CA GLU A 135 10.44 -8.73 -17.88
C GLU A 135 9.02 -9.21 -17.61
N ILE A 136 8.04 -8.35 -17.84
CA ILE A 136 6.63 -8.65 -17.57
C ILE A 136 5.73 -8.01 -18.62
N VAL A 137 4.84 -8.82 -19.19
CA VAL A 137 3.80 -8.42 -20.15
C VAL A 137 2.43 -8.67 -19.51
N VAL A 138 1.64 -7.61 -19.39
CA VAL A 138 0.20 -7.73 -19.11
C VAL A 138 -0.61 -7.50 -20.38
N ARG A 139 -1.78 -8.12 -20.43
CA ARG A 139 -2.83 -7.80 -21.40
C ARG A 139 -4.10 -7.48 -20.62
N GLU A 140 -4.85 -6.51 -21.11
CA GLU A 140 -6.24 -6.31 -20.74
C GLU A 140 -7.05 -7.56 -21.09
N LEU A 141 -7.77 -8.13 -20.12
CA LEU A 141 -8.75 -9.16 -20.48
C LEU A 141 -9.87 -8.49 -21.29
N PRO A 142 -10.22 -8.98 -22.50
CA PRO A 142 -11.45 -8.52 -23.13
C PRO A 142 -12.59 -8.89 -22.19
N GLY A 143 -13.23 -7.86 -21.62
CA GLY A 143 -14.16 -8.00 -20.50
C GLY A 143 -15.15 -9.13 -20.77
N SER A 144 -15.07 -10.19 -19.96
CA SER A 144 -15.90 -11.38 -20.17
C SER A 144 -17.35 -10.93 -20.10
N LYS A 145 -18.07 -10.95 -21.25
CA LYS A 145 -19.42 -10.43 -21.39
C LYS A 145 -20.33 -11.10 -20.35
N LYS A 146 -20.44 -10.47 -19.18
CA LYS A 146 -21.42 -10.85 -18.16
C LYS A 146 -22.75 -10.70 -18.88
N LYS A 147 -23.47 -11.80 -19.09
CA LYS A 147 -24.90 -11.69 -19.38
C LYS A 147 -25.47 -10.93 -18.20
N VAL A 148 -25.79 -9.65 -18.41
CA VAL A 148 -26.57 -8.87 -17.46
C VAL A 148 -27.93 -9.53 -17.46
N GLN A 149 -28.11 -10.50 -16.56
CA GLN A 149 -29.43 -10.96 -16.20
C GLN A 149 -30.08 -9.75 -15.54
N GLU A 150 -30.95 -9.08 -16.30
CA GLU A 150 -31.81 -8.02 -15.81
C GLU A 150 -32.73 -8.60 -14.74
N LYS A 151 -32.24 -8.64 -13.50
CA LYS A 151 -33.10 -8.78 -12.33
C LYS A 151 -33.96 -7.53 -12.31
N LYS A 152 -35.14 -7.62 -12.93
CA LYS A 152 -36.22 -6.66 -12.85
C LYS A 152 -36.63 -6.52 -11.37
N VAL A 153 -35.94 -5.64 -10.65
CA VAL A 153 -36.37 -5.19 -9.33
C VAL A 153 -37.64 -4.39 -9.57
N LYS A 154 -38.78 -5.02 -9.33
CA LYS A 154 -40.03 -4.30 -9.17
C LYS A 154 -39.86 -3.33 -8.01
N LYS A 155 -39.75 -2.03 -8.30
CA LYS A 155 -40.07 -1.00 -7.32
C LYS A 155 -41.59 -0.94 -7.21
N GLU A 156 -42.15 -1.72 -6.31
CA GLU A 156 -43.49 -1.47 -5.81
C GLU A 156 -43.40 -0.24 -4.90
N VAL A 157 -44.06 0.85 -5.31
CA VAL A 157 -44.07 2.11 -4.57
C VAL A 157 -45.36 2.13 -3.74
N PRO A 158 -45.29 2.16 -2.40
CA PRO A 158 -46.49 2.28 -1.58
C PRO A 158 -47.12 3.66 -1.78
N HIS A 159 -48.32 3.67 -2.35
CA HIS A 159 -49.16 4.85 -2.44
C HIS A 159 -49.79 5.12 -1.07
N VAL A 160 -49.66 6.35 -0.56
CA VAL A 160 -50.38 6.85 0.61
C VAL A 160 -50.96 8.22 0.22
N GLU A 161 -52.23 8.44 0.57
CA GLU A 161 -53.07 9.50 0.01
C GLU A 161 -52.83 10.89 0.65
N GLU A 162 -52.99 11.95 -0.15
CA GLU A 162 -53.13 13.32 0.36
C GLU A 162 -54.58 13.57 0.84
N LYS A 163 -54.75 14.07 2.06
CA LYS A 163 -55.98 14.77 2.49
C LYS A 163 -55.65 16.07 3.25
N LYS A 164 -56.51 17.06 3.02
CA LYS A 164 -56.46 18.47 3.48
C LYS A 164 -56.99 18.57 4.93
N VAL A 165 -56.90 19.67 5.67
CA VAL A 165 -56.62 21.09 5.35
C VAL A 165 -55.52 21.63 6.33
N ASP A 166 -55.34 22.88 6.79
CA ASP A 166 -56.10 24.16 6.72
C ASP A 166 -55.17 25.40 6.79
N VAL A 167 -55.71 26.61 6.54
CA VAL A 167 -54.96 27.88 6.43
C VAL A 167 -55.75 29.08 6.97
N PRO A 168 -55.15 29.92 7.85
CA PRO A 168 -54.96 31.35 7.55
C PRO A 168 -53.47 31.74 7.54
N THR A 169 -52.93 32.59 6.65
CA THR A 169 -53.09 34.07 6.57
C THR A 169 -52.41 34.76 7.77
N GLU A 170 -51.43 35.66 7.63
CA GLU A 170 -51.36 36.86 6.76
C GLU A 170 -50.04 37.06 5.96
N ILE A 171 -50.08 37.97 4.97
CA ILE A 171 -48.94 38.53 4.23
C ILE A 171 -49.22 40.03 4.01
N PRO A 172 -48.22 40.93 4.05
CA PRO A 172 -48.04 41.78 2.87
C PRO A 172 -46.58 42.17 2.49
N VAL A 173 -46.32 42.24 1.17
CA VAL A 173 -45.56 43.32 0.46
C VAL A 173 -44.00 43.34 0.60
N VAL A 174 -43.17 43.45 -0.46
CA VAL A 174 -43.38 43.56 -1.93
C VAL A 174 -42.20 43.00 -2.78
N LYS A 175 -42.36 42.98 -4.12
CA LYS A 175 -41.48 42.42 -5.20
C LYS A 175 -40.66 43.55 -5.91
N PRO A 176 -40.03 43.40 -7.12
CA PRO A 176 -39.65 42.24 -7.96
C PRO A 176 -38.18 42.28 -8.53
N VAL A 177 -37.85 41.38 -9.47
CA VAL A 177 -36.59 41.29 -10.28
C VAL A 177 -36.76 41.95 -11.68
N PRO A 178 -35.68 42.38 -12.38
CA PRO A 178 -35.04 41.58 -13.48
C PRO A 178 -33.48 41.67 -13.46
N VAL A 179 -32.60 40.84 -14.06
CA VAL A 179 -32.49 40.09 -15.34
C VAL A 179 -32.10 40.96 -16.57
N VAL A 180 -30.95 40.63 -17.22
CA VAL A 180 -30.50 40.76 -18.64
C VAL A 180 -28.94 40.87 -18.72
N GLU A 181 -28.34 40.84 -19.92
CA GLU A 181 -27.01 40.28 -20.26
C GLU A 181 -25.98 41.28 -20.88
N GLU A 182 -24.81 40.73 -21.29
CA GLU A 182 -23.85 41.17 -22.34
C GLU A 182 -22.67 42.15 -22.05
N LYS A 183 -21.87 42.45 -23.09
CA LYS A 183 -20.39 42.64 -23.05
C LYS A 183 -19.86 43.86 -23.83
N SER A 184 -18.85 44.52 -23.29
CA SER A 184 -17.76 45.30 -23.94
C SER A 184 -16.70 45.58 -22.84
N ILE A 185 -15.37 45.46 -22.96
CA ILE A 185 -14.37 45.77 -24.00
C ILE A 185 -14.34 47.25 -24.37
N ASP A 186 -13.33 47.97 -23.86
CA ASP A 186 -12.71 49.15 -24.49
C ASP A 186 -11.26 49.31 -23.96
N GLU A 187 -10.32 49.60 -24.87
CA GLU A 187 -8.85 49.80 -24.77
C GLU A 187 -8.43 50.66 -26.00
N PRO A 188 -7.14 51.00 -26.28
CA PRO A 188 -5.91 50.93 -25.46
C PRO A 188 -5.72 52.25 -24.65
N ILE A 189 -4.58 52.95 -24.43
CA ILE A 189 -3.15 52.95 -24.85
C ILE A 189 -2.33 53.54 -23.65
N GLN A 190 -1.00 53.55 -23.52
CA GLN A 190 0.13 53.58 -24.47
C GLN A 190 1.22 52.52 -24.13
N ASP A 191 1.61 51.75 -25.14
CA ASP A 191 2.99 51.54 -25.66
C ASP A 191 4.23 51.92 -24.80
N VAL A 192 5.41 51.27 -24.84
CA VAL A 192 5.97 49.97 -25.33
C VAL A 192 7.54 50.06 -25.16
N PRO A 193 8.41 49.02 -25.21
CA PRO A 193 8.27 47.57 -25.07
C PRO A 193 9.29 46.93 -24.06
N GLU A 194 9.31 45.58 -23.97
CA GLU A 194 10.46 44.75 -23.51
C GLU A 194 11.47 44.51 -24.68
N PRO A 195 12.71 43.95 -24.51
CA PRO A 195 12.88 42.51 -24.20
C PRO A 195 14.17 42.05 -23.44
N ILE A 196 14.02 40.94 -22.70
CA ILE A 196 14.79 39.67 -22.71
C ILE A 196 16.28 39.67 -23.21
N GLU A 197 17.23 39.19 -22.38
CA GLU A 197 18.09 37.98 -22.62
C GLU A 197 19.25 37.79 -21.59
N GLU A 198 19.46 36.55 -21.12
CA GLU A 198 20.76 35.98 -20.73
C GLU A 198 21.35 35.25 -21.96
N PRO A 199 22.67 34.91 -22.12
CA PRO A 199 23.66 34.61 -21.05
C PRO A 199 25.17 34.88 -21.37
N LYS A 200 26.07 34.28 -20.55
CA LYS A 200 27.44 33.73 -20.82
C LYS A 200 28.76 34.53 -20.60
N GLU A 201 29.65 33.83 -19.87
CA GLU A 201 31.12 33.62 -20.07
C GLU A 201 32.19 34.62 -19.55
N GLU A 202 33.40 34.06 -19.30
CA GLU A 202 34.56 34.63 -18.55
C GLU A 202 35.62 35.28 -19.48
N PRO A 203 36.64 36.02 -18.98
CA PRO A 203 37.97 35.37 -18.75
C PRO A 203 38.97 35.98 -17.72
N VAL A 204 39.77 35.08 -17.12
CA VAL A 204 41.25 35.05 -16.86
C VAL A 204 42.11 36.35 -16.75
N ILE A 205 42.96 36.41 -15.70
CA ILE A 205 44.38 36.91 -15.59
C ILE A 205 44.88 36.49 -14.16
N GLU A 206 45.89 35.62 -13.89
CA GLU A 206 47.37 35.61 -14.08
C GLU A 206 48.16 36.70 -13.28
N LYS A 207 49.25 36.49 -12.49
CA LYS A 207 50.25 35.36 -12.34
C LYS A 207 50.78 35.13 -10.90
N THR A 208 51.55 34.03 -10.76
CA THR A 208 52.38 33.44 -9.66
C THR A 208 53.67 34.24 -9.29
N PRO A 209 54.47 33.96 -8.19
CA PRO A 209 55.12 32.67 -7.79
C PRO A 209 55.16 32.30 -6.26
N VAL A 210 55.01 31.04 -5.81
CA VAL A 210 55.95 29.85 -5.76
C VAL A 210 57.04 29.87 -4.66
N GLN A 211 56.93 28.97 -3.65
CA GLN A 211 57.99 28.05 -3.16
C GLN A 211 57.43 26.94 -2.20
N GLU A 212 58.25 25.96 -1.79
CA GLU A 212 57.85 24.58 -1.38
C GLU A 212 58.58 24.06 -0.07
N PRO A 213 58.67 22.76 0.35
CA PRO A 213 58.35 22.40 1.77
C PRO A 213 59.36 21.52 2.61
N THR A 214 59.06 21.36 3.92
CA THR A 214 59.45 20.33 4.97
C THR A 214 60.93 19.85 5.19
N PRO A 215 61.40 19.71 6.45
CA PRO A 215 61.33 18.47 7.31
C PRO A 215 60.90 18.77 8.78
N GLU A 216 60.48 17.89 9.72
CA GLU A 216 61.01 16.63 10.34
C GLU A 216 62.24 16.85 11.30
N VAL A 217 62.45 16.21 12.48
CA VAL A 217 62.10 14.88 13.10
C VAL A 217 61.97 14.99 14.68
N PRO A 218 61.21 14.13 15.42
CA PRO A 218 61.10 14.08 16.93
C PRO A 218 62.17 13.14 17.59
N PRO A 219 62.07 12.52 18.82
CA PRO A 219 61.15 12.62 20.00
C PRO A 219 61.84 12.65 21.43
N GLN A 220 61.09 12.70 22.55
CA GLN A 220 61.50 12.25 23.92
C GLN A 220 60.28 11.76 24.80
N GLU A 221 60.54 11.22 26.01
CA GLU A 221 59.69 10.20 26.71
C GLU A 221 59.02 10.60 28.07
N LYS A 222 58.34 9.64 28.72
CA LYS A 222 57.64 9.69 30.03
C LYS A 222 58.56 9.66 31.27
N PRO A 223 58.04 9.95 32.49
CA PRO A 223 57.86 8.89 33.51
C PRO A 223 56.41 8.77 34.08
N GLU A 224 56.23 8.01 35.18
CA GLU A 224 54.92 7.52 35.68
C GLU A 224 54.55 7.97 37.13
N GLU A 225 53.23 7.86 37.44
CA GLU A 225 52.52 7.59 38.73
C GLU A 225 53.18 7.75 40.14
N PRO A 226 52.42 8.09 41.23
CA PRO A 226 51.32 7.23 41.71
C PRO A 226 50.04 7.88 42.32
N LYS A 227 49.11 6.99 42.68
CA LYS A 227 47.69 7.15 43.11
C LYS A 227 47.46 7.69 44.54
N GLU A 228 46.26 8.25 44.79
CA GLU A 228 45.53 8.09 46.08
C GLU A 228 43.99 8.14 45.90
N LYS A 229 43.19 7.85 46.96
CA LYS A 229 41.71 7.82 46.98
C LYS A 229 41.12 8.39 48.30
N PRO A 230 39.95 9.05 48.24
CA PRO A 230 38.86 8.90 49.22
C PRO A 230 37.61 8.28 48.53
N GLN A 231 36.88 7.29 49.06
CA GLN A 231 36.05 7.24 50.29
C GLN A 231 34.75 8.07 50.21
N PRO A 232 33.55 7.44 50.27
CA PRO A 232 32.25 8.12 50.35
C PRO A 232 31.70 8.17 51.79
N GLU A 233 31.09 9.29 52.17
CA GLU A 233 30.39 9.46 53.47
C GLU A 233 28.86 9.62 53.30
N ALA A 234 28.15 9.74 54.42
CA ALA A 234 26.83 9.11 54.61
C ALA A 234 25.61 10.06 54.67
N VAL A 235 24.43 9.42 54.75
CA VAL A 235 23.09 10.02 54.87
C VAL A 235 22.82 10.61 56.26
N PRO A 236 22.16 11.78 56.35
CA PRO A 236 21.36 12.17 57.51
C PRO A 236 19.84 12.10 57.24
N GLU A 237 19.05 11.85 58.29
CA GLU A 237 17.60 11.61 58.22
C GLU A 237 16.70 12.86 58.40
N LYS A 238 15.39 12.71 58.18
CA LYS A 238 14.35 13.72 58.46
C LYS A 238 13.96 13.76 59.95
N PRO A 239 13.44 14.92 60.40
CA PRO A 239 12.39 14.94 61.42
C PRO A 239 11.12 15.74 61.02
N GLN A 240 10.02 15.00 60.85
CA GLN A 240 8.62 15.34 61.25
C GLN A 240 7.91 16.61 60.72
N GLU A 241 6.69 16.85 61.23
CA GLU A 241 5.54 17.43 60.52
C GLU A 241 5.13 18.85 60.96
N ALA A 242 4.48 19.57 60.05
CA ALA A 242 3.61 20.73 60.37
C ALA A 242 2.45 20.79 59.35
N VAL A 243 1.27 21.25 59.79
CA VAL A 243 0.02 21.21 59.00
C VAL A 243 -0.45 22.63 58.66
N ALA A 244 -0.69 22.91 57.37
CA ALA A 244 -1.43 24.09 56.90
C ALA A 244 -2.11 23.86 55.53
N GLU A 245 -3.23 24.55 55.36
CA GLU A 245 -4.27 24.55 54.32
C GLU A 245 -3.91 24.26 52.83
N PRO A 246 -4.79 23.54 52.07
CA PRO A 246 -4.69 23.37 50.62
C PRO A 246 -5.72 24.19 49.82
N ALA A 247 -5.27 25.09 48.94
CA ALA A 247 -6.09 25.75 47.90
C ALA A 247 -5.23 26.33 46.76
N PRO A 248 -5.78 26.61 45.55
CA PRO A 248 -7.13 26.29 45.07
C PRO A 248 -7.15 25.25 43.93
N VAL A 249 -8.32 24.67 43.70
CA VAL A 249 -8.64 23.88 42.51
C VAL A 249 -8.74 24.80 41.28
N GLN A 250 -8.17 24.39 40.15
CA GLN A 250 -8.59 24.88 38.83
C GLN A 250 -9.19 23.72 38.03
N ASP A 251 -10.51 23.63 38.10
CA ASP A 251 -11.31 22.69 37.34
C ASP A 251 -11.48 23.15 35.88
N ILE A 252 -11.85 22.22 35.01
CA ILE A 252 -12.25 22.43 33.61
C ILE A 252 -11.13 23.00 32.71
N LEU A 253 -10.34 22.09 32.16
CA LEU A 253 -10.17 22.06 30.70
C LEU A 253 -10.59 20.68 30.16
N LEU A 254 -11.87 20.36 30.40
CA LEU A 254 -12.56 19.36 29.59
C LEU A 254 -12.41 19.77 28.13
N LYS A 255 -11.90 18.86 27.28
CA LYS A 255 -12.14 18.99 25.84
C LYS A 255 -13.64 18.80 25.65
N GLU A 256 -14.35 19.90 25.43
CA GLU A 256 -15.69 19.87 24.84
C GLU A 256 -15.57 19.26 23.45
N VAL A 257 -15.73 17.93 23.40
CA VAL A 257 -15.85 17.20 22.15
C VAL A 257 -17.08 17.76 21.46
N SER A 258 -16.89 18.41 20.30
CA SER A 258 -17.96 19.19 19.69
C SER A 258 -19.22 18.34 19.53
N SER A 259 -20.39 18.94 19.65
CA SER A 259 -21.67 18.23 19.47
C SER A 259 -21.72 17.48 18.13
N SER A 260 -21.04 18.01 17.10
CA SER A 260 -20.88 17.34 15.80
C SER A 260 -20.04 16.04 15.89
N ASP A 261 -19.01 15.98 16.73
CA ASP A 261 -18.13 14.82 16.87
C ASP A 261 -18.72 13.72 17.73
N LEU A 262 -19.46 14.08 18.80
CA LEU A 262 -20.29 13.12 19.54
C LEU A 262 -21.36 12.51 18.64
N LEU A 263 -21.99 13.33 17.77
CA LEU A 263 -22.98 12.86 16.79
C LEU A 263 -22.35 11.92 15.73
N LYS A 264 -21.15 12.24 15.22
CA LYS A 264 -20.39 11.34 14.33
C LYS A 264 -20.05 10.01 15.01
N GLN A 265 -19.65 10.02 16.29
CA GLN A 265 -19.36 8.80 17.06
C GLN A 265 -20.61 7.98 17.36
N ALA A 266 -21.76 8.61 17.64
CA ALA A 266 -23.03 7.93 17.79
C ALA A 266 -23.47 7.25 16.49
N GLN A 267 -23.35 7.95 15.36
CA GLN A 267 -23.69 7.43 14.04
C GLN A 267 -22.76 6.27 13.61
N SER A 268 -21.45 6.38 13.84
CA SER A 268 -20.51 5.29 13.52
C SER A 268 -20.77 4.05 14.38
N LYS A 269 -21.00 4.21 15.68
CA LYS A 269 -21.34 3.12 16.61
C LYS A 269 -22.68 2.46 16.25
N ALA A 270 -23.69 3.23 15.88
CA ALA A 270 -24.97 2.69 15.38
C ALA A 270 -24.79 1.93 14.06
N ALA A 271 -23.94 2.41 13.15
CA ALA A 271 -23.60 1.72 11.92
C ALA A 271 -22.75 0.45 12.14
N GLU A 272 -22.00 0.36 13.25
CA GLU A 272 -21.31 -0.87 13.66
C GLU A 272 -22.26 -1.89 14.30
N LEU A 273 -23.22 -1.45 15.12
CA LEU A 273 -24.25 -2.33 15.69
C LEU A 273 -25.10 -2.97 14.58
N LYS A 274 -25.58 -2.17 13.61
CA LYS A 274 -26.28 -2.69 12.42
C LYS A 274 -25.44 -3.67 11.59
N LYS A 275 -24.10 -3.53 11.58
CA LYS A 275 -23.17 -4.48 10.94
C LYS A 275 -22.85 -5.72 11.80
N LYS A 276 -23.31 -5.78 13.04
CA LYS A 276 -23.33 -6.99 13.88
C LYS A 276 -24.68 -7.68 13.76
N GLU A 277 -25.77 -6.95 14.00
CA GLU A 277 -27.16 -7.40 13.80
C GLU A 277 -27.32 -8.15 12.47
N VAL A 278 -26.95 -7.54 11.33
CA VAL A 278 -27.01 -8.20 10.01
C VAL A 278 -26.12 -9.44 9.89
N LYS A 279 -24.99 -9.53 10.60
CA LYS A 279 -24.17 -10.76 10.61
C LYS A 279 -24.81 -11.86 11.45
N ASP A 280 -25.39 -11.48 12.59
CA ASP A 280 -26.01 -12.42 13.51
C ASP A 280 -27.31 -12.97 12.89
N GLU A 281 -28.07 -12.15 12.16
CA GLU A 281 -29.15 -12.56 11.24
C GLU A 281 -28.64 -13.53 10.16
N ASN A 282 -27.55 -13.21 9.45
CA ASN A 282 -26.97 -14.08 8.42
C ASN A 282 -26.48 -15.43 9.01
N VAL A 283 -26.01 -15.47 10.25
CA VAL A 283 -25.65 -16.72 10.95
C VAL A 283 -26.91 -17.52 11.26
N GLN A 284 -27.95 -16.90 11.80
CA GLN A 284 -29.24 -17.55 12.07
C GLN A 284 -29.89 -18.09 10.78
N GLU A 285 -29.83 -17.36 9.66
CA GLU A 285 -30.29 -17.88 8.35
C GLU A 285 -29.55 -19.15 7.94
N VAL A 286 -28.22 -19.20 8.12
CA VAL A 286 -27.41 -20.39 7.82
C VAL A 286 -27.74 -21.55 8.76
N GLU A 287 -27.90 -21.32 10.06
CA GLU A 287 -28.29 -22.34 11.03
C GLU A 287 -29.67 -22.92 10.71
N ASN A 288 -30.66 -22.06 10.42
CA ASN A 288 -31.99 -22.48 9.99
C ASN A 288 -31.97 -23.32 8.69
N LEU A 289 -31.07 -23.01 7.75
CA LEU A 289 -30.86 -23.82 6.54
C LEU A 289 -30.24 -25.18 6.85
N TYR A 290 -29.28 -25.26 7.77
CA TYR A 290 -28.72 -26.54 8.23
C TYR A 290 -29.78 -27.42 8.90
N ASP A 291 -30.61 -26.85 9.78
CA ASP A 291 -31.72 -27.55 10.43
C ASP A 291 -32.79 -28.02 9.42
N ALA A 292 -33.09 -27.22 8.39
CA ALA A 292 -34.00 -27.60 7.32
C ALA A 292 -33.45 -28.75 6.46
N LEU A 293 -32.13 -28.84 6.26
CA LEU A 293 -31.48 -29.96 5.57
C LEU A 293 -31.44 -31.22 6.44
N LYS A 294 -31.17 -31.08 7.74
CA LYS A 294 -31.25 -32.17 8.74
C LYS A 294 -32.66 -32.77 8.81
N LYS A 295 -33.70 -31.92 8.91
CA LYS A 295 -35.12 -32.35 8.87
C LYS A 295 -35.52 -33.02 7.56
N LYS A 296 -34.83 -32.75 6.45
CA LYS A 296 -35.00 -33.42 5.15
C LYS A 296 -34.20 -34.72 5.01
N GLY A 297 -33.48 -35.16 6.05
CA GLY A 297 -32.69 -36.39 6.05
C GLY A 297 -31.43 -36.37 5.17
N THR A 298 -31.10 -35.23 4.54
CA THR A 298 -29.92 -35.10 3.67
C THR A 298 -28.62 -34.90 4.44
N LEU A 299 -28.72 -34.63 5.74
CA LEU A 299 -27.60 -34.41 6.66
C LEU A 299 -27.80 -35.27 7.93
N ARG A 300 -27.16 -36.44 7.97
CA ARG A 300 -27.02 -37.27 9.18
C ARG A 300 -25.99 -36.68 10.15
N ASP A 301 -26.21 -36.85 11.44
CA ASP A 301 -25.33 -36.33 12.48
C ASP A 301 -23.95 -37.02 12.48
N ALA A 302 -22.94 -36.31 12.99
CA ALA A 302 -21.59 -36.86 13.12
C ALA A 302 -21.47 -37.94 14.21
N ALA A 303 -22.46 -38.03 15.11
CA ALA A 303 -22.55 -39.07 16.12
C ALA A 303 -23.10 -40.39 15.54
N GLU A 304 -24.20 -40.32 14.76
CA GLU A 304 -24.84 -41.49 14.14
C GLU A 304 -23.87 -42.28 13.25
N ARG A 305 -22.98 -41.59 12.52
CA ARG A 305 -21.94 -42.19 11.67
C ARG A 305 -20.91 -43.05 12.41
N LYS A 306 -20.93 -43.08 13.76
CA LYS A 306 -20.12 -44.00 14.57
C LYS A 306 -20.89 -45.23 15.06
N GLY A 307 -22.23 -45.23 14.96
CA GLY A 307 -23.07 -46.38 15.29
C GLY A 307 -23.10 -47.43 14.17
N ASP A 308 -23.21 -46.97 12.91
CA ASP A 308 -23.26 -47.82 11.70
C ASP A 308 -21.92 -48.52 11.35
N ALA A 309 -21.00 -48.68 12.32
CA ALA A 309 -19.61 -49.09 12.11
C ALA A 309 -19.07 -50.09 13.16
N GLN A 310 -19.97 -50.92 13.72
CA GLN A 310 -19.66 -52.07 14.58
C GLN A 310 -20.23 -53.35 13.97
#